data_AF-A0A352X0K7-F1
#
_entry.id   AF-A0A352X0K7-F1
#
_cell.length_a   1.000
_cell.length_b   1.000
_cell.length_c   1.000
_cell.angle_alpha   90.00
_cell.angle_beta   90.00
_cell.angle_gamma   90.00
#
_symmetry.space_group_name_H-M   'P 1'
#
loop_
_entity.id
_entity.type
_entity.pdbx_description
1 polymer ?
#
loop_
_entity_poly.entity_id
_entity_poly.type
_entity_poly.pdbx_seq_one_letter_code
_entity_poly.pdbx_strand_id
1 'polypeptide(L)'
;MRTQSTAEGERMNENQLKWRITDTKRLLHTPVFDVNEQHEVAATGIEGDYVAMEAPDWAMVVAEYQGSFVLVRQWRHSAECLSLEFPGGVVDGGEDAATAARRELKEETGFEAGKLTH
;
A
#
# COMPACT_ATOMS: atom_id res chain seq x y z
N MET A 1 -12.09 -51.25 1.32
CA MET A 1 -11.53 -50.55 0.15
C MET A 1 -11.78 -49.06 0.36
N ARG A 2 -10.83 -48.37 1.01
CA ARG A 2 -10.91 -46.92 1.27
C ARG A 2 -10.30 -46.22 0.06
N THR A 3 -11.09 -45.37 -0.59
CA THR A 3 -10.62 -44.46 -1.63
C THR A 3 -9.67 -43.43 -1.02
N GLN A 4 -8.42 -43.42 -1.51
CA GLN A 4 -7.41 -42.43 -1.13
C GLN A 4 -7.65 -41.12 -1.88
N SER A 5 -7.72 -40.05 -1.09
CA SER A 5 -7.18 -38.70 -1.30
C SER A 5 -6.96 -38.22 -2.74
N THR A 6 -7.83 -37.33 -3.20
CA THR A 6 -7.61 -36.45 -4.36
C THR A 6 -6.77 -35.21 -3.98
N ALA A 7 -5.72 -35.00 -4.76
CA ALA A 7 -5.08 -33.72 -5.12
C ALA A 7 -4.50 -32.83 -3.98
N GLU A 8 -3.26 -33.10 -3.61
CA GLU A 8 -2.33 -32.03 -3.23
C GLU A 8 -1.86 -31.34 -4.52
N GLY A 9 -2.46 -30.19 -4.86
CA GLY A 9 -1.97 -29.37 -5.97
C GLY A 9 -0.57 -28.85 -5.64
N GLU A 10 0.38 -29.06 -6.55
CA GLU A 10 1.71 -28.48 -6.48
C GLU A 10 1.58 -26.96 -6.24
N ARG A 11 2.05 -26.49 -5.07
CA ARG A 11 2.14 -25.05 -4.84
C ARG A 11 3.13 -24.49 -5.87
N MET A 12 2.62 -23.73 -6.82
CA MET A 12 3.47 -22.98 -7.76
C MET A 12 4.49 -22.17 -6.96
N ASN A 13 5.75 -22.28 -7.34
CA ASN A 13 6.81 -21.50 -6.72
C ASN A 13 6.50 -20.00 -6.95
N GLU A 14 6.45 -19.20 -5.88
CA GLU A 14 6.12 -17.77 -5.97
C GLU A 14 7.04 -17.02 -6.94
N ASN A 15 8.29 -17.47 -7.10
CA ASN A 15 9.21 -16.88 -8.07
C ASN A 15 8.78 -17.08 -9.53
N GLN A 16 7.94 -18.09 -9.83
CA GLN A 16 7.36 -18.28 -11.16
C GLN A 16 6.18 -17.33 -11.43
N LEU A 17 5.63 -16.71 -10.38
CA LEU A 17 4.52 -15.75 -10.48
C LEU A 17 5.02 -14.29 -10.53
N LYS A 18 6.27 -14.04 -10.16
CA LYS A 18 6.87 -12.70 -10.16
C LYS A 18 7.37 -12.34 -11.55
N TRP A 19 6.84 -11.24 -12.07
CA TRP A 19 7.37 -10.59 -13.27
C TRP A 19 8.55 -9.70 -12.85
N ARG A 20 9.56 -9.63 -13.71
CA ARG A 20 10.73 -8.80 -13.48
C ARG A 20 10.65 -7.57 -14.36
N ILE A 21 10.70 -6.40 -13.74
CA ILE A 21 10.87 -5.13 -14.44
C ILE A 21 12.32 -5.06 -14.96
N THR A 22 12.47 -4.80 -16.26
CA THR A 22 13.76 -4.77 -16.95
C THR A 22 14.13 -3.40 -17.49
N ASP A 23 13.12 -2.57 -17.80
CA ASP A 23 13.27 -1.17 -18.15
C ASP A 23 12.15 -0.35 -17.50
N THR A 24 12.43 0.93 -17.23
CA THR A 24 11.43 1.85 -16.69
C THR A 24 11.65 3.23 -17.30
N LYS A 25 10.58 3.77 -17.88
CA LYS A 25 10.55 5.08 -18.49
C LYS A 25 9.41 5.89 -17.88
N ARG A 26 9.76 6.99 -17.23
CA ARG A 26 8.76 7.92 -16.71
C ARG A 26 8.02 8.63 -17.85
N LEU A 27 6.70 8.50 -17.86
CA LEU A 27 5.81 9.14 -18.82
C LEU A 27 5.33 10.51 -18.32
N LEU A 28 5.03 10.61 -17.01
CA LEU A 28 4.51 11.81 -16.38
C LEU A 28 5.01 11.93 -14.94
N HIS A 29 5.42 13.13 -14.55
CA HIS A 29 5.63 13.52 -13.16
C HIS A 29 4.44 14.34 -12.67
N THR A 30 3.96 14.05 -11.46
CA THR A 30 2.93 14.85 -10.78
C THR A 30 3.38 15.19 -9.37
N PRO A 31 2.72 16.14 -8.68
CA PRO A 31 3.03 16.44 -7.29
C PRO A 31 2.83 15.28 -6.30
N VAL A 32 2.05 14.24 -6.65
CA VAL A 32 1.65 13.17 -5.71
C VAL A 32 2.27 11.81 -6.08
N PHE A 33 2.46 11.54 -7.36
CA PHE A 33 2.99 10.27 -7.88
C PHE A 33 3.56 10.44 -9.29
N ASP A 34 4.40 9.49 -9.70
CA ASP A 34 4.89 9.36 -11.07
C ASP A 34 4.09 8.29 -11.83
N VAL A 35 3.92 8.50 -13.14
CA VAL A 35 3.37 7.49 -14.05
C VAL A 35 4.50 7.00 -14.93
N ASN A 36 4.74 5.70 -14.90
CA ASN A 36 5.85 5.03 -15.56
C ASN A 36 5.34 4.00 -16.57
N GLU A 37 6.05 3.86 -17.68
CA GLU A 37 6.01 2.70 -18.56
C GLU A 37 7.11 1.74 -18.09
N GLN A 38 6.75 0.49 -17.84
CA GLN A 38 7.65 -0.56 -17.36
C GLN A 38 7.64 -1.73 -18.32
N HIS A 39 8.83 -2.13 -18.79
CA HIS A 39 8.97 -3.37 -19.56
C HIS A 39 9.14 -4.53 -18.59
N GLU A 40 8.15 -5.41 -18.55
CA GLU A 40 8.11 -6.53 -17.60
C GLU A 40 8.20 -7.88 -18.32
N VAL A 41 8.96 -8.80 -17.72
CA VAL A 41 9.16 -10.16 -18.23
C VAL A 41 8.71 -11.18 -17.18
N ALA A 42 7.75 -12.02 -17.54
CA ALA A 42 7.27 -13.15 -16.75
C ALA A 42 8.30 -14.29 -16.72
N ALA A 43 8.24 -15.13 -15.69
CA ALA A 43 9.06 -16.35 -15.64
C ALA A 43 8.79 -17.33 -16.80
N THR A 44 7.62 -17.23 -17.44
CA THR A 44 7.23 -18.02 -18.62
C THR A 44 7.81 -17.50 -19.93
N GLY A 45 8.46 -16.32 -19.93
CA GLY A 45 8.99 -15.64 -21.10
C GLY A 45 7.99 -14.74 -21.84
N ILE A 46 6.77 -14.59 -21.32
CA ILE A 46 5.84 -13.55 -21.77
C ILE A 46 6.40 -12.20 -21.33
N GLU A 47 6.42 -11.22 -22.24
CA GLU A 47 6.89 -9.86 -21.96
C GLU A 47 5.95 -8.81 -22.56
N GLY A 48 6.00 -7.60 -22.01
CA GLY A 48 5.20 -6.47 -22.48
C GLY A 48 5.45 -5.18 -21.72
N ASP A 49 4.94 -4.09 -22.28
CA ASP A 49 4.99 -2.76 -21.68
C ASP A 49 3.72 -2.50 -20.87
N TYR A 50 3.88 -2.10 -19.61
CA TYR A 50 2.80 -1.84 -18.67
C TYR A 50 2.91 -0.43 -18.12
N VAL A 51 1.76 0.24 -17.94
CA VAL A 51 1.71 1.54 -17.27
C VAL A 51 1.49 1.32 -15.78
N ALA A 52 2.43 1.79 -14.97
CA ALA A 52 2.44 1.68 -13.52
C ALA A 52 2.47 3.06 -12.85
N MET A 53 1.91 3.14 -11.66
CA MET A 53 1.97 4.32 -10.79
C MET A 53 3.00 4.08 -9.69
N GLU A 54 3.93 5.02 -9.54
CA GLU A 54 4.91 5.04 -8.46
C GLU A 54 4.56 6.17 -7.49
N ALA A 55 4.14 5.82 -6.28
CA ALA A 55 3.73 6.75 -5.24
C ALA A 55 4.56 6.56 -3.98
N PRO A 56 4.71 7.60 -3.13
CA PRO A 56 5.33 7.46 -1.81
C PRO A 56 4.62 6.41 -0.94
N ASP A 57 5.36 5.84 0.01
CA ASP A 57 4.78 4.99 1.05
C ASP A 57 3.78 5.78 1.90
N TRP A 58 2.79 5.08 2.44
CA TRP A 58 1.71 5.66 3.25
C TRP A 58 1.55 4.91 4.56
N ALA A 59 1.37 5.65 5.66
CA ALA A 59 1.09 5.10 6.98
C ALA A 59 -0.34 5.44 7.40
N MET A 60 -1.03 4.47 8.00
CA MET A 60 -2.37 4.63 8.57
C MET A 60 -2.37 4.10 9.99
N VAL A 61 -3.11 4.74 10.89
CA VAL A 61 -3.14 4.39 12.32
C VAL A 61 -4.57 4.12 12.80
N VAL A 62 -4.77 2.92 13.32
CA VAL A 62 -6.01 2.53 13.98
C VAL A 62 -5.85 2.77 15.48
N ALA A 63 -6.28 3.95 15.95
CA ALA A 63 -6.20 4.33 17.35
C ALA A 63 -7.53 4.05 18.08
N GLU A 64 -7.45 3.41 19.25
CA GLU A 64 -8.56 3.18 20.16
C GLU A 64 -8.43 4.11 21.39
N TYR A 65 -9.56 4.69 21.80
CA TYR A 65 -9.67 5.52 22.98
C TYR A 65 -11.05 5.32 23.63
N GLN A 66 -11.05 4.85 24.88
CA GLN A 66 -12.26 4.65 25.70
C GLN A 66 -13.34 3.77 25.04
N GLY A 67 -12.92 2.68 24.39
CA GLY A 67 -13.77 1.72 23.69
C GLY A 67 -14.24 2.20 22.32
N SER A 68 -13.71 3.31 21.81
CA SER A 68 -14.07 3.87 20.50
C SER A 68 -12.86 4.07 19.61
N PHE A 69 -13.04 4.02 18.29
CA PHE A 69 -11.98 4.33 17.34
C PHE A 69 -11.92 5.83 17.04
N VAL A 70 -10.70 6.35 16.94
CA VAL A 70 -10.45 7.72 16.49
C VAL A 70 -10.49 7.74 14.97
N LEU A 71 -11.35 8.59 14.42
CA LEU A 71 -11.57 8.76 12.99
C LEU A 71 -11.56 10.25 12.64
N VAL A 72 -11.22 10.55 11.39
CA VAL A 72 -11.23 11.90 10.81
C VAL A 72 -12.20 11.95 9.63
N ARG A 73 -12.72 13.16 9.35
CA ARG A 73 -13.48 13.42 8.13
C ARG A 73 -12.58 14.15 7.15
N GLN A 74 -12.39 13.57 5.96
CA GLN A 74 -11.53 14.13 4.92
C GLN A 74 -12.28 14.27 3.60
N TRP A 75 -11.96 15.31 2.84
CA TRP A 75 -12.46 15.46 1.46
C TRP A 75 -11.57 14.64 0.52
N ARG A 76 -12.15 13.65 -0.17
CA ARG A 76 -11.47 12.82 -1.16
C ARG A 76 -11.71 13.38 -2.55
N HIS A 77 -10.72 14.12 -3.07
CA HIS A 77 -10.85 14.80 -4.36
C HIS A 77 -11.23 13.86 -5.51
N SER A 78 -10.58 12.70 -5.64
CA SER A 78 -10.86 11.74 -6.72
C SER A 78 -12.25 11.11 -6.66
N ALA A 79 -12.86 11.04 -5.46
CA ALA A 79 -14.19 10.47 -5.25
C ALA A 79 -15.26 11.55 -5.05
N GLU A 80 -14.86 12.82 -5.05
CA GLU A 80 -15.71 14.01 -4.86
C GLU A 80 -16.64 13.90 -3.63
N CYS A 81 -16.14 13.36 -2.51
CA CYS A 81 -16.95 13.14 -1.33
C CYS A 81 -16.20 13.37 -0.02
N LEU A 82 -16.96 13.57 1.07
CA LEU A 82 -16.43 13.47 2.42
C LEU A 82 -16.40 12.00 2.85
N SER A 83 -15.22 11.51 3.20
CA SER A 83 -15.00 10.19 3.75
C SER A 83 -14.86 10.25 5.28
N LEU A 84 -15.07 9.10 5.93
CA LEU A 84 -14.78 8.88 7.34
C LEU A 84 -13.69 7.82 7.42
N GLU A 85 -12.53 8.17 7.98
CA GLU A 85 -11.31 7.39 7.82
C GLU A 85 -10.46 7.37 9.08
N PHE A 86 -9.56 6.38 9.15
CA PHE A 86 -8.49 6.40 10.14
C PHE A 86 -7.45 7.47 9.76
N PRO A 87 -6.83 8.14 10.73
CA PRO A 87 -5.76 9.09 10.46
C PRO A 87 -4.61 8.42 9.70
N GLY A 88 -3.96 9.17 8.83
CA GLY A 88 -2.87 8.65 8.03
C GLY A 88 -2.42 9.57 6.92
N GLY A 89 -1.19 9.36 6.47
CA GLY A 89 -0.50 10.24 5.55
C GLY A 89 0.74 9.62 4.94
N VAL A 90 1.42 10.42 4.12
CA VAL A 90 2.67 10.02 3.45
C VAL A 90 3.76 9.78 4.48
N VAL A 91 4.56 8.74 4.26
CA VAL A 91 5.81 8.53 4.98
C VAL A 91 6.86 9.47 4.41
N ASP A 92 7.29 10.45 5.21
CA ASP A 92 8.25 11.45 4.78
C ASP A 92 9.69 10.91 4.71
N GLY A 93 10.55 11.61 3.98
CA GLY A 93 11.94 11.21 3.77
C GLY A 93 12.71 11.00 5.08
N GLY A 94 13.15 9.77 5.32
CA GLY A 94 13.92 9.38 6.52
C GLY A 94 13.07 8.94 7.71
N GLU A 95 11.74 8.96 7.57
CA GLU A 95 10.80 8.47 8.56
C GLU A 95 10.49 6.97 8.32
N ASP A 96 10.22 6.21 9.39
CA ASP A 96 9.63 4.87 9.27
C ASP A 96 8.10 4.93 9.39
N ALA A 97 7.41 3.85 9.00
CA ALA A 97 5.95 3.82 9.01
C ALA A 97 5.35 4.09 10.41
N ALA A 98 6.03 3.67 11.48
CA ALA A 98 5.58 3.87 12.85
C ALA A 98 5.68 5.34 13.29
N THR A 99 6.74 6.02 12.88
CA THR A 99 6.97 7.43 13.19
C THR A 99 5.97 8.29 12.41
N ALA A 100 5.77 8.00 11.12
CA ALA A 100 4.75 8.66 10.30
C ALA A 100 3.34 8.48 10.88
N ALA A 101 2.96 7.25 11.25
CA ALA A 101 1.66 6.97 11.88
C ALA A 101 1.43 7.77 13.17
N ARG A 102 2.47 8.00 13.99
CA ARG A 102 2.37 8.81 15.22
C ARG A 102 2.20 10.29 14.92
N ARG A 103 2.97 10.80 13.94
CA ARG A 103 2.89 12.20 13.48
C ARG A 103 1.49 12.50 12.96
N GLU A 104 0.97 11.67 12.07
CA GLU A 104 -0.36 11.84 11.46
C GLU A 104 -1.48 11.76 12.50
N LEU A 105 -1.42 10.81 13.44
CA LEU A 105 -2.38 10.76 14.55
C LEU A 105 -2.45 12.11 15.28
N LYS A 106 -1.29 12.67 15.61
CA LYS A 106 -1.19 13.90 16.38
C LYS A 106 -1.64 15.11 15.57
N GLU A 107 -1.21 15.23 14.32
CA GLU A 107 -1.52 16.37 13.45
C GLU A 107 -3.02 16.45 13.12
N GLU A 108 -3.64 15.32 12.82
CA GLU A 108 -5.03 15.30 12.37
C GLU A 108 -6.06 15.26 13.50
N THR A 109 -5.69 14.75 14.68
CA THR A 109 -6.64 14.49 15.78
C THR A 109 -6.24 15.10 17.11
N GLY A 110 -4.97 15.50 17.27
CA GLY A 110 -4.40 15.94 18.54
C GLY A 110 -4.09 14.81 19.54
N PHE A 111 -4.38 13.55 19.21
CA PHE A 111 -4.06 12.41 20.08
C PHE A 111 -2.60 11.97 19.93
N GLU A 112 -2.03 11.46 21.03
CA GLU A 112 -0.71 10.83 21.02
C GLU A 112 -0.83 9.36 21.46
N ALA A 113 -0.29 8.45 20.65
CA ALA A 113 -0.35 7.02 20.95
C ALA A 113 0.62 6.66 22.09
N GLY A 114 0.07 6.21 23.22
CA GLY A 114 0.89 5.71 24.34
C GLY A 114 1.68 4.44 24.00
N LYS A 115 1.10 3.55 23.17
CA LYS A 115 1.73 2.34 22.64
C LYS A 115 1.36 2.17 21.17
N LEU A 116 2.32 1.76 20.35
CA LEU A 116 2.11 1.44 18.93
C LEU A 116 2.78 0.12 18.59
N THR A 117 2.11 -0.67 17.75
CA THR A 117 2.59 -1.94 17.20
C THR A 117 2.32 -1.94 15.69
N HIS A 118 3.29 -2.34 14.88
CA HIS A 118 3.22 -2.40 13.42
C HIS A 118 4.00 -3.62 12.92
#